data_AF-A0ABD0NT57-F1
#
_entry.id   AF-A0ABD0NT57-F1
#
_cell.length_a   1.000
_cell.length_b   1.000
_cell.length_c   1.000
_cell.angle_alpha   90.00
_cell.angle_beta   90.00
_cell.angle_gamma   90.00
#
_symmetry.space_group_name_H-M   'P 1'
#
loop_
_entity.id
_entity.type
_entity.pdbx_description
1 polymer ?
#
loop_
_entity_poly.entity_id
_entity_poly.type
_entity_poly.pdbx_seq_one_letter_code
_entity_poly.pdbx_strand_id
1 'polypeptide(L)'
;MIRAQDCMYLFEWATPVVCPETITSQGCNLTVSQLRYTFDLSKLSRSVKVPGSDFNINVCGTVADTKCKDSAVCLISEGLGTSYGNSKIMTLDYKREEQTVLMQYSGGDTCPEG
;
A
#
# COMPACT_ATOMS: atom_id res chain seq x y z
N MET A 1 33.06 9.58 14.28
CA MET A 1 34.26 9.80 15.14
C MET A 1 34.64 8.47 15.76
N ILE A 2 35.93 8.15 15.92
CA ILE A 2 36.38 6.92 16.59
C ILE A 2 37.07 7.33 17.89
N ARG A 3 36.62 6.81 19.03
CA ARG A 3 37.26 7.02 20.34
C ARG A 3 37.71 5.68 20.90
N ALA A 4 38.95 5.61 21.35
CA ALA A 4 39.46 4.48 22.12
C ALA A 4 39.41 4.85 23.61
N GLN A 5 38.82 3.98 24.43
CA GLN A 5 38.74 4.11 25.88
C GLN A 5 39.15 2.77 26.51
N ASP A 6 40.34 2.73 27.11
CA ASP A 6 40.97 1.53 27.69
C ASP A 6 40.82 0.28 26.81
N CYS A 7 39.88 -0.61 27.16
CA CYS A 7 39.61 -1.89 26.50
C CYS A 7 38.46 -1.82 25.47
N MET A 8 38.00 -0.64 25.08
CA MET A 8 36.84 -0.43 24.22
C MET A 8 37.10 0.56 23.09
N TYR A 9 36.45 0.30 21.94
CA TYR A 9 36.41 1.23 20.81
C TYR A 9 34.97 1.67 20.57
N LEU A 10 34.76 2.98 20.57
CA LEU A 10 33.49 3.61 20.24
C LEU A 10 33.56 4.16 18.83
N PHE A 11 32.65 3.70 17.96
CA PHE A 11 32.48 4.20 16.61
C PHE A 11 31.17 4.95 16.51
N GLU A 12 31.22 6.17 15.99
CA GLU A 12 30.05 6.96 15.65
C GLU A 12 29.97 7.12 14.13
N TRP A 13 28.88 6.61 13.55
CA TRP A 13 28.57 6.73 12.12
C TRP A 13 27.22 7.42 11.93
N ALA A 14 27.25 8.72 11.66
CA ALA A 14 26.08 9.45 11.22
C ALA A 14 25.70 8.99 9.80
N THR A 15 24.54 8.37 9.66
CA THR A 15 24.04 7.84 8.38
C THR A 15 22.56 8.21 8.18
N PRO A 16 22.13 8.59 6.97
CA PRO A 16 20.71 8.83 6.68
C PRO A 16 19.81 7.62 6.96
N VAL A 17 20.38 6.41 7.00
CA VAL A 17 19.65 5.15 7.25
C VAL A 17 18.98 5.13 8.63
N VAL A 18 19.53 5.84 9.63
CA VAL A 18 18.95 5.91 10.98
C VAL A 18 17.99 7.08 11.19
N CYS A 19 17.81 7.95 10.19
CA CYS A 19 16.83 9.03 10.29
C CYS A 19 15.41 8.45 10.36
N PRO A 20 14.48 9.03 11.12
CA PRO A 20 13.08 8.59 11.08
C PRO A 20 12.53 8.70 9.66
N GLU A 21 11.85 7.64 9.22
CA GLU A 21 11.21 7.60 7.92
C GLU A 21 9.87 8.34 8.00
N THR A 22 9.67 9.30 7.10
CA THR A 22 8.38 9.97 6.94
C THR A 22 7.78 9.53 5.63
N ILE A 23 6.59 8.95 5.74
CA ILE A 23 5.79 8.47 4.63
C ILE A 23 4.64 9.44 4.49
N THR A 24 4.55 10.06 3.32
CA THR A 24 3.47 11.00 3.00
C THR A 24 2.69 10.46 1.82
N SER A 25 1.42 10.17 2.05
CA SER A 25 0.49 9.75 1.02
C SER A 25 -0.46 10.90 0.66
N GLN A 26 -0.62 11.15 -0.64
CA GLN A 26 -1.58 12.12 -1.14
C GLN A 26 -2.27 11.54 -2.37
N GLY A 27 -3.54 11.15 -2.22
CA GLY A 27 -4.27 10.45 -3.26
C GLY A 27 -3.53 9.17 -3.66
N CYS A 28 -3.16 9.07 -4.92
CA CYS A 28 -2.49 7.90 -5.50
C CYS A 28 -0.95 7.96 -5.49
N ASN A 29 -0.39 8.94 -4.78
CA ASN A 29 1.06 9.17 -4.70
C ASN A 29 1.57 8.87 -3.29
N LEU A 30 2.70 8.19 -3.22
CA LEU A 30 3.40 7.89 -1.97
C LEU A 30 4.83 8.43 -2.03
N THR A 31 5.16 9.34 -1.12
CA THR A 31 6.51 9.90 -1.01
C THR A 31 7.23 9.34 0.21
N VAL A 32 8.43 8.81 -0.01
CA VAL A 32 9.29 8.26 1.03
C VAL A 32 10.50 9.17 1.18
N SER A 33 10.58 9.89 2.31
CA SER A 33 11.58 10.95 2.49
C SER A 33 13.02 10.47 2.39
N GLN A 34 13.33 9.26 2.89
CA GLN A 34 14.66 8.69 2.81
C GLN A 34 15.09 8.32 1.38
N LEU A 35 14.15 7.87 0.55
CA LEU A 35 14.42 7.57 -0.86
C LEU A 35 14.48 8.84 -1.72
N ARG A 36 13.95 9.96 -1.20
CA ARG A 36 13.71 11.20 -1.96
C ARG A 36 12.97 10.92 -3.27
N TYR A 37 12.05 9.97 -3.21
CA TYR A 37 11.33 9.46 -4.37
C TYR A 37 9.83 9.40 -4.07
N THR A 38 9.05 9.65 -5.11
CA THR A 38 7.60 9.56 -5.09
C THR A 38 7.16 8.45 -6.02
N PHE A 39 6.46 7.46 -5.46
CA PHE A 39 5.79 6.42 -6.22
C PHE A 39 4.42 6.96 -6.67
N ASP A 40 4.27 7.18 -7.98
CA ASP A 40 3.01 7.54 -8.61
C ASP A 40 2.32 6.28 -9.15
N LEU A 41 1.23 5.88 -8.48
CA LEU A 41 0.47 4.69 -8.83
C LEU A 41 -0.69 5.00 -9.79
N SER A 42 -0.89 6.26 -10.20
CA SER A 42 -2.04 6.68 -11.03
C SER A 42 -2.09 5.98 -12.39
N LYS A 43 -0.92 5.58 -12.91
CA LYS A 43 -0.81 4.81 -14.16
C LYS A 43 -1.43 3.40 -14.07
N LEU A 44 -1.68 2.92 -12.85
CA LEU A 44 -2.29 1.63 -12.58
C LEU A 44 -3.81 1.74 -12.37
N SER A 45 -4.39 2.95 -12.40
CA SER A 45 -5.82 3.22 -12.17
C SER A 45 -6.70 2.75 -13.33
N ARG A 46 -6.74 1.43 -13.52
CA ARG A 46 -7.59 0.71 -14.44
C ARG A 46 -8.14 -0.54 -13.76
N SER A 47 -9.38 -0.89 -14.08
CA SER A 47 -9.97 -2.13 -13.60
C SER A 47 -9.30 -3.33 -14.30
N VAL A 48 -8.84 -4.32 -13.53
CA VAL A 48 -8.20 -5.54 -14.03
C VAL A 48 -8.82 -6.75 -13.34
N LYS A 49 -9.11 -7.81 -14.11
CA LYS A 49 -9.46 -9.13 -13.57
C LYS A 49 -8.18 -9.86 -13.16
N VAL A 50 -8.11 -10.32 -11.92
CA VAL A 50 -6.96 -11.06 -11.40
C VAL A 50 -6.93 -12.45 -12.05
N PRO A 51 -5.84 -12.84 -12.74
CA PRO A 51 -5.74 -14.13 -13.41
C PRO A 51 -5.97 -15.31 -12.45
N GLY A 52 -6.81 -16.27 -12.84
CA GLY A 52 -7.10 -17.45 -12.03
C GLY A 52 -8.04 -17.22 -10.83
N SER A 53 -8.68 -16.05 -10.75
CA SER A 53 -9.67 -15.76 -9.71
C SER A 53 -10.82 -14.94 -10.26
N ASP A 54 -11.88 -14.75 -9.47
CA ASP A 54 -13.00 -13.88 -9.81
C ASP A 54 -12.93 -12.51 -9.15
N PHE A 55 -11.73 -12.08 -8.77
CA PHE A 55 -11.49 -10.74 -8.27
C PHE A 55 -11.26 -9.75 -9.42
N ASN A 56 -11.97 -8.64 -9.36
CA ASN A 56 -11.68 -7.42 -10.10
C ASN A 56 -11.06 -6.40 -9.14
N ILE A 57 -9.97 -5.78 -9.57
CA ILE A 57 -9.24 -4.79 -8.78
C ILE A 57 -9.04 -3.50 -9.58
N ASN A 58 -9.02 -2.36 -8.89
CA ASN A 58 -8.60 -1.07 -9.46
C ASN A 58 -7.74 -0.30 -8.46
N VAL A 59 -6.54 0.09 -8.89
CA VAL A 59 -5.57 0.82 -8.07
C VAL A 59 -5.98 2.29 -7.98
N CYS A 60 -6.11 2.81 -6.75
CA CYS A 60 -6.58 4.16 -6.43
C CYS A 60 -7.96 4.54 -7.02
N GLY A 61 -8.78 3.56 -7.38
CA GLY A 61 -10.05 3.80 -8.05
C GLY A 61 -11.09 2.75 -7.73
N THR A 62 -12.28 2.97 -8.26
CA THR A 62 -13.41 2.03 -8.16
C THR A 62 -13.37 1.05 -9.34
N VAL A 63 -13.67 -0.22 -9.11
CA VAL A 63 -13.82 -1.20 -10.18
C VAL A 63 -14.94 -0.80 -11.14
N ALA A 64 -14.85 -1.21 -12.39
CA ALA A 64 -15.87 -0.89 -13.39
C ALA A 64 -17.19 -1.67 -13.18
N ASP A 65 -17.17 -2.74 -12.36
CA ASP A 65 -18.33 -3.60 -12.15
C ASP A 65 -19.39 -2.92 -11.28
N THR A 66 -20.62 -2.84 -11.79
CA THR A 66 -21.74 -2.20 -11.11
C THR A 66 -22.21 -2.94 -9.86
N LYS A 67 -21.82 -4.21 -9.68
CA LYS A 67 -22.23 -5.03 -8.53
C LYS A 67 -21.52 -4.64 -7.24
N CYS A 68 -20.34 -4.03 -7.33
CA CYS A 68 -19.56 -3.57 -6.18
C CYS A 68 -19.39 -2.06 -6.23
N LYS A 69 -20.44 -1.33 -5.81
CA LYS A 69 -20.44 0.13 -5.82
C LYS A 69 -19.35 0.69 -4.89
N ASP A 70 -18.62 1.69 -5.38
CA ASP A 70 -17.53 2.38 -4.65
C ASP A 70 -16.41 1.45 -4.15
N SER A 71 -16.30 0.23 -4.68
CA SER A 71 -15.31 -0.76 -4.28
C SER A 71 -14.04 -0.70 -5.13
N ALA A 72 -12.87 -0.80 -4.49
CA ALA A 72 -11.60 -0.98 -5.20
C ALA A 72 -11.28 -2.45 -5.51
N VAL A 73 -11.87 -3.38 -4.75
CA VAL A 73 -11.67 -4.82 -4.88
C VAL A 73 -13.02 -5.52 -4.80
N CYS A 74 -13.44 -6.15 -5.89
CA CYS A 74 -14.74 -6.79 -6.01
C CYS A 74 -14.57 -8.27 -6.34
N LEU A 75 -15.12 -9.15 -5.52
CA LEU A 75 -15.26 -10.57 -5.83
C LEU A 75 -16.56 -10.79 -6.58
N ILE A 76 -16.51 -11.48 -7.71
CA ILE A 76 -17.72 -11.86 -8.47
C ILE A 76 -17.93 -13.36 -8.36
N SER A 77 -18.83 -13.79 -7.49
CA SER A 77 -19.18 -15.21 -7.33
C SER A 77 -20.58 -15.47 -7.83
N GLU A 78 -20.75 -16.40 -8.76
CA GLU A 78 -22.07 -16.83 -9.28
C GLU A 78 -22.99 -15.69 -9.74
N GLY A 79 -22.39 -14.58 -10.21
CA GLY A 79 -23.12 -13.40 -10.65
C GLY A 79 -23.44 -12.38 -9.56
N LEU A 80 -23.15 -12.66 -8.29
CA LEU A 80 -23.19 -11.71 -7.18
C LEU A 80 -21.83 -11.02 -7.01
N GLY A 81 -21.84 -9.76 -6.59
CA GLY A 81 -20.63 -9.00 -6.28
C GLY A 81 -20.50 -8.79 -4.77
N THR A 82 -19.31 -9.01 -4.24
CA THR A 82 -18.96 -8.72 -2.85
C THR A 82 -17.78 -7.76 -2.81
N SER A 83 -17.96 -6.63 -2.13
CA SER A 83 -16.92 -5.61 -1.95
C SER A 83 -15.93 -6.04 -0.86
N TYR A 84 -14.64 -5.99 -1.17
CA TYR A 84 -13.56 -6.26 -0.23
C TYR A 84 -12.85 -4.98 0.25
N GLY A 85 -13.32 -3.81 -0.17
CA GLY A 85 -12.78 -2.54 0.30
C GLY A 85 -13.28 -1.35 -0.51
N ASN A 86 -13.64 -0.28 0.19
CA ASN A 86 -14.09 0.97 -0.42
C ASN A 86 -12.90 1.75 -0.99
N SER A 87 -13.03 2.25 -2.21
CA SER A 87 -11.97 2.99 -2.90
C SER A 87 -11.59 4.30 -2.21
N LYS A 88 -12.48 4.86 -1.38
CA LYS A 88 -12.25 6.09 -0.60
C LYS A 88 -11.55 5.83 0.74
N ILE A 89 -11.60 4.60 1.25
CA ILE A 89 -10.97 4.23 2.53
C ILE A 89 -9.70 3.44 2.23
N MET A 90 -8.75 4.17 1.64
CA MET A 90 -7.46 3.66 1.19
C MET A 90 -6.32 4.21 2.05
N THR A 91 -5.41 3.34 2.44
CA THR A 91 -4.14 3.73 3.06
C THR A 91 -2.96 3.27 2.19
N LEU A 92 -1.90 4.09 2.17
CA LEU A 92 -0.64 3.78 1.51
C LEU A 92 0.48 3.85 2.50
N ASP A 93 1.34 2.84 2.46
CA ASP A 93 2.49 2.70 3.33
C ASP A 93 3.69 2.12 2.56
N TYR A 94 4.89 2.23 3.14
CA TYR A 94 6.11 1.69 2.59
C TYR A 94 6.78 0.75 3.60
N LYS A 95 6.86 -0.53 3.23
CA LYS A 95 7.57 -1.55 4.00
C LYS A 95 9.03 -1.58 3.58
N ARG A 96 9.88 -0.95 4.39
CA ARG A 96 11.33 -0.86 4.16
C ARG A 96 12.03 -2.22 4.04
N GLU A 97 11.71 -3.16 4.93
CA GLU A 97 12.37 -4.48 4.96
C GLU A 97 12.14 -5.28 3.68
N GLU A 98 10.91 -5.21 3.15
CA GLU A 98 10.48 -5.88 1.92
C GLU A 98 10.68 -5.00 0.67
N GLN A 99 11.16 -3.76 0.84
CA GLN A 99 11.24 -2.73 -0.21
C GLN A 99 9.94 -2.59 -1.03
N THR A 100 8.79 -2.65 -0.35
CA THR A 100 7.47 -2.81 -0.99
C THR A 100 6.53 -1.65 -0.64
N VAL A 101 5.76 -1.18 -1.63
CA VAL A 101 4.64 -0.26 -1.42
C VAL A 101 3.39 -1.07 -1.07
N LEU A 102 2.80 -0.79 0.09
CA LEU A 102 1.61 -1.47 0.58
C LEU A 102 0.39 -0.56 0.41
N MET A 103 -0.61 -1.05 -0.32
CA MET A 103 -1.90 -0.41 -0.49
C MET A 103 -2.96 -1.26 0.20
N GLN A 104 -3.73 -0.64 1.09
CA GLN A 104 -4.80 -1.33 1.82
C GLN A 104 -6.12 -0.61 1.60
N TYR A 105 -7.16 -1.40 1.40
CA TYR A 105 -8.55 -0.94 1.31
C TYR A 105 -9.34 -1.51 2.48
N SER A 106 -10.29 -0.75 2.99
CA SER A 106 -11.18 -1.17 4.08
C SER A 106 -12.61 -0.67 3.86
N GLY A 107 -13.54 -1.07 4.71
CA GLY A 107 -14.97 -0.73 4.56
C GLY A 107 -15.64 -1.43 3.38
N GLY A 108 -15.29 -2.70 3.15
CA GLY A 108 -16.04 -3.60 2.27
C GLY A 108 -17.32 -4.14 2.91
N ASP A 109 -17.89 -5.16 2.29
CA ASP A 109 -19.07 -5.87 2.80
C ASP A 109 -18.71 -6.72 4.03
N THR A 110 -19.74 -7.13 4.77
CA THR A 110 -19.58 -8.04 5.92
C THR A 110 -18.97 -9.36 5.48
N CYS A 111 -17.99 -9.83 6.24
CA CYS A 111 -17.41 -11.14 6.01
C CYS A 111 -18.48 -12.24 6.18
N PRO A 112 -18.44 -13.32 5.38
CA PRO A 112 -19.26 -14.50 5.63
C PRO A 112 -19.01 -15.03 7.04
N GLU A 113 -20.06 -15.50 7.70
CA GLU A 113 -19.89 -16.27 8.93
C GLU A 113 -19.19 -17.59 8.58
N GLY A 114 -18.10 -17.88 9.30
CA GLY A 114 -17.32 -19.12 9.15
C GLY A 114 -17.89 -20.26 9.97
#